data_AF-A0A0A0CYR3-F1
#
_entry.id   AF-A0A0A0CYR3-F1
#
_cell.length_a   1.000
_cell.length_b   1.000
_cell.length_c   1.000
_cell.angle_alpha   90.00
_cell.angle_beta   90.00
_cell.angle_gamma   90.00
#
_symmetry.space_group_name_H-M   'P 1'
#
loop_
_entity.id
_entity.type
_entity.pdbx_description
1 polymer ?
#
loop_
_entity_poly.entity_id
_entity_poly.type
_entity_poly.pdbx_seq_one_letter_code
_entity_poly.pdbx_strand_id
1 'polypeptide(L)'
;FRDLRTFVDGPNGGASPLGEMIQTMNDIYRQMTRSAMAPGAGGAAANAELAGLAQQLTASAGRAPEVMRGWANQISQATSEATIGGARRGLNADWNTTGRPLCQAALGGRYPFARGSRQDAKLDDFGRLFAPGGLIDGFFTKNLAQYVDTSRSPWRWAKLNNVDLGISDGTLAQFEKAARIRDAFFPQGGTQPSVGLEIQPVDLSANAANVLLDINGQVISYDHGPQQTAALRWPGTGANQVRVSFTGETGTPLGGISQDGPWALFRLIDQSRVGGASASDRFRFTVSAGGASATFEVRTGSVLNPFTLPQLRDFQCPQAF
;
A
#
# COMPACT_ATOMS: atom_id res chain seq x y z
N PHE A 1 -59.48 -5.27 5.61
CA PHE A 1 -59.28 -4.57 4.31
C PHE A 1 -59.19 -3.06 4.40
N ARG A 2 -59.56 -2.39 5.51
CA ARG A 2 -59.43 -0.93 5.64
C ARG A 2 -57.98 -0.47 5.44
N ASP A 3 -57.03 -1.13 6.11
CA ASP A 3 -55.60 -0.81 6.01
C ASP A 3 -55.04 -0.99 4.58
N LEU A 4 -55.52 -2.01 3.87
CA LEU A 4 -55.18 -2.25 2.46
C LEU A 4 -55.75 -1.16 1.54
N ARG A 5 -57.00 -0.72 1.76
CA ARG A 5 -57.57 0.40 1.00
C ARG A 5 -56.83 1.70 1.29
N THR A 6 -56.52 2.00 2.54
CA THR A 6 -55.74 3.20 2.90
C THR A 6 -54.33 3.17 2.30
N PHE A 7 -53.72 1.98 2.17
CA PHE A 7 -52.42 1.79 1.53
C PHE A 7 -52.46 1.99 0.00
N VAL A 8 -53.56 1.62 -0.65
CA VAL A 8 -53.75 1.71 -2.11
C VAL A 8 -54.27 3.08 -2.54
N ASP A 9 -55.25 3.63 -1.82
CA ASP A 9 -55.99 4.85 -2.19
C ASP A 9 -55.39 6.11 -1.55
N GLY A 10 -54.51 5.96 -0.55
CA GLY A 10 -53.95 7.06 0.23
C GLY A 10 -54.95 7.67 1.22
N PRO A 11 -54.47 8.38 2.26
CA PRO A 11 -55.36 9.10 3.16
C PRO A 11 -55.96 10.32 2.44
N ASN A 12 -57.30 10.40 2.40
CA ASN A 12 -58.07 11.55 1.90
C ASN A 12 -57.71 12.01 0.47
N GLY A 13 -57.40 11.09 -0.44
CA GLY A 13 -57.06 11.41 -1.84
C GLY A 13 -55.64 11.96 -2.05
N GLY A 14 -54.79 11.88 -1.02
CA GLY A 14 -53.35 12.16 -1.13
C GLY A 14 -52.56 11.02 -1.80
N ALA A 15 -51.24 11.20 -1.94
CA ALA A 15 -50.36 10.17 -2.49
C ALA A 15 -50.51 8.85 -1.73
N SER A 16 -50.68 7.74 -2.48
CA SER A 16 -50.80 6.43 -1.85
C SER A 16 -49.42 5.87 -1.47
N PRO A 17 -49.29 5.26 -0.27
CA PRO A 17 -48.04 4.59 0.12
C PRO A 17 -47.59 3.53 -0.89
N LEU A 18 -48.53 2.85 -1.56
CA LEU A 18 -48.21 1.94 -2.67
C LEU A 18 -47.60 2.70 -3.87
N GLY A 19 -48.12 3.87 -4.22
CA GLY A 19 -47.60 4.71 -5.29
C GLY A 19 -46.16 5.16 -5.03
N GLU A 20 -45.84 5.54 -3.80
CA GLU A 20 -44.47 5.90 -3.37
C GLU A 20 -43.51 4.71 -3.48
N MET A 21 -43.95 3.51 -3.08
CA MET A 21 -43.15 2.29 -3.23
C MET A 21 -42.90 1.96 -4.71
N ILE A 22 -43.93 2.10 -5.57
CA ILE A 22 -43.79 1.89 -7.03
C ILE A 22 -42.81 2.89 -7.64
N GLN A 23 -42.86 4.16 -7.24
CA GLN A 23 -41.90 5.15 -7.72
C GLN A 23 -40.48 4.80 -7.28
N THR A 24 -40.28 4.46 -6.01
CA THR A 24 -38.96 4.07 -5.49
C THR A 24 -38.41 2.85 -6.23
N MET A 25 -39.24 1.86 -6.55
CA MET A 25 -38.83 0.70 -7.37
C MET A 25 -38.44 1.09 -8.80
N ASN A 26 -39.17 2.02 -9.44
CA ASN A 26 -38.81 2.55 -10.76
C ASN A 26 -37.49 3.30 -10.74
N ASP A 27 -37.22 4.05 -9.68
CA ASP A 27 -35.96 4.78 -9.50
C ASP A 27 -34.80 3.80 -9.29
N ILE A 28 -34.99 2.73 -8.49
CA ILE A 28 -34.01 1.65 -8.36
C ILE A 28 -33.68 1.04 -9.73
N TYR A 29 -34.69 0.69 -10.53
CA TYR A 29 -34.48 0.10 -11.87
C TYR A 29 -33.71 1.04 -12.81
N ARG A 30 -34.08 2.32 -12.85
CA ARG A 30 -33.38 3.33 -13.66
C ARG A 30 -31.93 3.49 -13.22
N GLN A 31 -31.70 3.50 -11.92
CA GLN A 31 -30.36 3.66 -11.37
C GLN A 31 -29.49 2.41 -11.56
N MET A 32 -30.04 1.20 -11.45
CA MET A 32 -29.35 -0.04 -11.80
C MET A 32 -28.88 -0.03 -13.26
N THR A 33 -29.72 0.49 -14.16
CA THR A 33 -29.37 0.61 -15.58
C THR A 33 -28.22 1.59 -15.79
N ARG A 34 -28.18 2.69 -15.03
CA ARG A 34 -27.08 3.68 -15.07
C ARG A 34 -25.79 3.14 -14.47
N SER A 35 -25.85 2.46 -13.32
CA SER A 35 -24.67 1.90 -12.67
C SER A 35 -24.01 0.79 -13.49
N ALA A 36 -24.81 -0.01 -14.20
CA ALA A 36 -24.30 -1.01 -15.15
C ALA A 36 -23.52 -0.39 -16.33
N MET A 37 -23.78 0.88 -16.65
CA MET A 37 -23.19 1.60 -17.79
C MET A 37 -22.07 2.58 -17.38
N ALA A 38 -21.82 2.76 -16.07
CA ALA A 38 -20.88 3.75 -15.54
C ALA A 38 -19.58 3.09 -15.01
N PRO A 39 -18.43 3.26 -15.68
CA PRO A 39 -17.15 2.74 -15.19
C PRO A 39 -16.57 3.60 -14.04
N GLY A 40 -15.71 2.99 -13.23
CA GLY A 40 -14.91 3.65 -12.19
C GLY A 40 -15.72 4.46 -11.15
N ALA A 41 -15.30 5.72 -10.93
CA ALA A 41 -15.89 6.60 -9.92
C ALA A 41 -17.37 6.95 -10.17
N GLY A 42 -17.80 6.94 -11.44
CA GLY A 42 -19.22 7.10 -11.80
C GLY A 42 -20.05 5.90 -11.32
N GLY A 43 -19.49 4.69 -11.39
CA GLY A 43 -20.11 3.49 -10.83
C GLY A 43 -20.20 3.53 -9.31
N ALA A 44 -19.17 4.00 -8.61
CA ALA A 44 -19.21 4.13 -7.15
C ALA A 44 -20.29 5.10 -6.65
N ALA A 45 -20.41 6.28 -7.28
CA ALA A 45 -21.47 7.24 -6.96
C ALA A 45 -22.86 6.68 -7.29
N ALA A 46 -23.01 6.03 -8.45
CA ALA A 46 -24.27 5.39 -8.83
C ALA A 46 -24.68 4.28 -7.85
N ASN A 47 -23.71 3.52 -7.34
CA ASN A 47 -23.91 2.46 -6.36
C ASN A 47 -24.31 3.01 -4.97
N ALA A 48 -23.75 4.15 -4.55
CA ALA A 48 -24.17 4.82 -3.32
C ALA A 48 -25.62 5.33 -3.42
N GLU A 49 -26.02 5.87 -4.57
CA GLU A 49 -27.39 6.29 -4.85
C GLU A 49 -28.37 5.10 -4.85
N LEU A 50 -27.98 3.97 -5.44
CA LEU A 50 -28.71 2.69 -5.37
C LEU A 50 -28.95 2.22 -3.94
N ALA A 51 -27.91 2.29 -3.09
CA ALA A 51 -28.03 1.92 -1.69
C ALA A 51 -29.02 2.85 -0.94
N GLY A 52 -28.99 4.16 -1.23
CA GLY A 52 -29.95 5.12 -0.68
C GLY A 52 -31.39 4.81 -1.06
N LEU A 53 -31.64 4.46 -2.34
CA LEU A 53 -32.98 4.09 -2.82
C LEU A 53 -33.49 2.78 -2.17
N ALA A 54 -32.61 1.79 -1.96
CA ALA A 54 -32.94 0.56 -1.22
C ALA A 54 -33.32 0.85 0.25
N GLN A 55 -32.59 1.75 0.92
CA GLN A 55 -32.93 2.21 2.27
C GLN A 55 -34.27 2.97 2.31
N GLN A 56 -34.55 3.79 1.30
CA GLN A 56 -35.83 4.48 1.18
C GLN A 56 -37.00 3.49 0.96
N LEU A 57 -36.79 2.44 0.16
CA LEU A 57 -37.80 1.40 -0.06
C LEU A 57 -38.11 0.62 1.23
N THR A 58 -37.10 0.27 2.01
CA THR A 58 -37.30 -0.41 3.30
C THR A 58 -37.95 0.51 4.34
N ALA A 59 -37.58 1.79 4.38
CA ALA A 59 -38.18 2.77 5.28
C ALA A 59 -39.67 3.02 4.96
N SER A 60 -40.03 3.20 3.68
CA SER A 60 -41.42 3.38 3.24
C SER A 60 -42.28 2.14 3.48
N ALA A 61 -41.69 0.94 3.35
CA ALA A 61 -42.37 -0.31 3.63
C ALA A 61 -42.67 -0.54 5.13
N GLY A 62 -42.04 0.18 6.07
CA GLY A 62 -42.23 -0.02 7.51
C GLY A 62 -43.69 0.09 7.98
N ARG A 63 -44.54 0.83 7.25
CA ARG A 63 -45.98 1.00 7.51
C ARG A 63 -46.88 0.14 6.62
N ALA A 64 -46.29 -0.69 5.76
CA ALA A 64 -47.01 -1.50 4.79
C ALA A 64 -47.47 -2.86 5.37
N PRO A 65 -48.48 -3.50 4.76
CA PRO A 65 -48.84 -4.88 5.08
C PRO A 65 -47.64 -5.83 5.00
N GLU A 66 -47.71 -6.95 5.74
CA GLU A 66 -46.59 -7.91 5.86
C GLU A 66 -46.05 -8.41 4.52
N VAL A 67 -46.92 -8.67 3.55
CA VAL A 67 -46.53 -9.09 2.19
C VAL A 67 -45.67 -8.03 1.50
N MET A 68 -46.06 -6.76 1.61
CA MET A 68 -45.34 -5.64 0.99
C MET A 68 -44.00 -5.37 1.69
N ARG A 69 -43.96 -5.53 3.02
CA ARG A 69 -42.70 -5.50 3.80
C ARG A 69 -41.74 -6.60 3.36
N GLY A 70 -42.25 -7.82 3.17
CA GLY A 70 -41.46 -8.94 2.66
C GLY A 70 -40.82 -8.63 1.31
N TRP A 71 -41.61 -8.10 0.35
CA TRP A 71 -41.12 -7.73 -0.98
C TRP A 71 -40.10 -6.59 -0.93
N ALA A 72 -40.37 -5.53 -0.18
CA ALA A 72 -39.44 -4.41 -0.04
C ALA A 72 -38.08 -4.86 0.51
N ASN A 73 -38.08 -5.76 1.51
CA ASN A 73 -36.86 -6.33 2.06
C ASN A 73 -36.11 -7.20 1.05
N GLN A 74 -36.82 -8.06 0.30
CA GLN A 74 -36.21 -8.91 -0.74
C GLN A 74 -35.59 -8.07 -1.86
N ILE A 75 -36.31 -7.04 -2.34
CA ILE A 75 -35.81 -6.13 -3.37
C ILE A 75 -34.59 -5.39 -2.85
N SER A 76 -34.66 -4.83 -1.63
CA SER A 76 -33.51 -4.13 -1.03
C SER A 76 -32.27 -5.02 -0.87
N GLN A 77 -32.45 -6.29 -0.51
CA GLN A 77 -31.35 -7.27 -0.45
C GLN A 77 -30.77 -7.55 -1.84
N ALA A 78 -31.62 -7.86 -2.82
CA ALA A 78 -31.20 -8.11 -4.20
C ALA A 78 -30.50 -6.90 -4.84
N THR A 79 -31.00 -5.68 -4.58
CA THR A 79 -30.37 -4.44 -5.03
C THR A 79 -29.00 -4.27 -4.39
N SER A 80 -28.85 -4.55 -3.09
CA SER A 80 -27.57 -4.45 -2.39
C SER A 80 -26.55 -5.43 -2.97
N GLU A 81 -26.91 -6.70 -3.16
CA GLU A 81 -26.05 -7.73 -3.73
C GLU A 81 -25.61 -7.40 -5.17
N ALA A 82 -26.54 -6.97 -6.01
CA ALA A 82 -26.24 -6.59 -7.39
C ALA A 82 -25.30 -5.37 -7.45
N THR A 83 -25.50 -4.40 -6.57
CA THR A 83 -24.68 -3.19 -6.46
C THR A 83 -23.26 -3.52 -6.01
N ILE A 84 -23.10 -4.33 -4.95
CA ILE A 84 -21.79 -4.77 -4.44
C ILE A 84 -21.05 -5.60 -5.50
N GLY A 85 -21.73 -6.57 -6.12
CA GLY A 85 -21.14 -7.41 -7.17
C GLY A 85 -20.71 -6.60 -8.39
N GLY A 86 -21.50 -5.60 -8.79
CA GLY A 86 -21.16 -4.66 -9.86
C GLY A 86 -19.94 -3.80 -9.52
N ALA A 87 -19.92 -3.21 -8.32
CA ALA A 87 -18.79 -2.42 -7.83
C ALA A 87 -17.48 -3.22 -7.89
N ARG A 88 -17.47 -4.42 -7.30
CA ARG A 88 -16.29 -5.31 -7.32
C ARG A 88 -15.83 -5.67 -8.72
N ARG A 89 -16.76 -5.99 -9.63
CA ARG A 89 -16.42 -6.28 -11.02
C ARG A 89 -15.77 -5.07 -11.72
N GLY A 90 -16.31 -3.87 -11.49
CA GLY A 90 -15.72 -2.63 -12.00
C GLY A 90 -14.32 -2.37 -11.45
N LEU A 91 -14.13 -2.50 -10.13
CA LEU A 91 -12.82 -2.35 -9.48
C LEU A 91 -11.80 -3.38 -10.01
N ASN A 92 -12.24 -4.62 -10.18
CA ASN A 92 -11.42 -5.67 -10.79
C ASN A 92 -11.04 -5.35 -12.23
N ALA A 93 -11.99 -4.87 -13.04
CA ALA A 93 -11.72 -4.51 -14.42
C ALA A 93 -10.69 -3.35 -14.48
N ASP A 94 -10.94 -2.26 -13.76
CA ASP A 94 -10.07 -1.09 -13.72
C ASP A 94 -8.64 -1.45 -13.29
N TRP A 95 -8.51 -2.24 -12.22
CA TRP A 95 -7.22 -2.68 -11.72
C TRP A 95 -6.53 -3.67 -12.66
N ASN A 96 -7.24 -4.63 -13.24
CA ASN A 96 -6.63 -5.61 -14.14
C ASN A 96 -6.16 -4.98 -15.46
N THR A 97 -6.79 -3.89 -15.92
CA THR A 97 -6.37 -3.19 -17.15
C THR A 97 -5.14 -2.31 -16.94
N THR A 98 -5.03 -1.65 -15.77
CA THR A 98 -4.00 -0.61 -15.57
C THR A 98 -3.04 -0.93 -14.42
N GLY A 99 -3.58 -1.28 -13.25
CA GLY A 99 -2.85 -1.50 -12.01
C GLY A 99 -1.97 -2.75 -12.02
N ARG A 100 -2.61 -3.90 -12.24
CA ARG A 100 -1.99 -5.23 -12.13
C ARG A 100 -0.82 -5.44 -13.10
N PRO A 101 -0.94 -5.12 -14.41
CA PRO A 101 0.16 -5.37 -15.35
C PRO A 101 1.41 -4.56 -14.99
N LEU A 102 1.25 -3.28 -14.66
CA LEU A 102 2.36 -2.41 -14.27
C LEU A 102 3.00 -2.88 -12.95
N CYS A 103 2.19 -3.19 -11.93
CA CYS A 103 2.69 -3.68 -10.65
C CYS A 103 3.50 -4.98 -10.80
N GLN A 104 2.98 -5.94 -11.57
CA GLN A 104 3.69 -7.21 -11.82
C GLN A 104 4.98 -7.00 -12.63
N ALA A 105 4.95 -6.17 -13.68
CA ALA A 105 6.14 -5.92 -14.50
C ALA A 105 7.25 -5.21 -13.71
N ALA A 106 6.87 -4.26 -12.85
CA ALA A 106 7.78 -3.44 -12.07
C ALA A 106 8.42 -4.19 -10.89
N LEU A 107 7.67 -5.11 -10.25
CA LEU A 107 8.07 -5.71 -8.96
C LEU A 107 8.31 -7.22 -9.05
N GLY A 108 7.69 -7.91 -9.99
CA GLY A 108 7.70 -9.36 -10.11
C GLY A 108 9.12 -9.92 -10.22
N GLY A 109 9.54 -10.69 -9.21
CA GLY A 109 10.86 -11.33 -9.19
C GLY A 109 12.03 -10.35 -9.09
N ARG A 110 11.83 -9.12 -8.60
CA ARG A 110 12.87 -8.08 -8.52
C ARG A 110 13.20 -7.70 -7.08
N TYR A 111 14.44 -7.35 -6.83
CA TYR A 111 14.88 -6.77 -5.57
C TYR A 111 14.31 -5.34 -5.42
N PRO A 112 13.85 -4.91 -4.22
CA PRO A 112 13.95 -5.56 -2.91
C PRO A 112 12.83 -6.56 -2.56
N PHE A 113 11.80 -6.70 -3.40
CA PHE A 113 10.63 -7.54 -3.13
C PHE A 113 10.96 -9.04 -3.15
N ALA A 114 11.86 -9.45 -4.04
CA ALA A 114 12.48 -10.76 -4.07
C ALA A 114 13.96 -10.66 -3.66
N ARG A 115 14.28 -10.85 -2.37
CA ARG A 115 15.63 -10.65 -1.81
C ARG A 115 16.76 -11.35 -2.57
N GLY A 116 16.53 -12.57 -3.04
CA GLY A 116 17.52 -13.34 -3.79
C GLY A 116 17.66 -12.95 -5.27
N SER A 117 16.83 -12.04 -5.77
CA SER A 117 16.86 -11.65 -7.17
C SER A 117 18.12 -10.85 -7.50
N ARG A 118 18.70 -11.11 -8.67
CA ARG A 118 19.77 -10.29 -9.26
C ARG A 118 19.23 -9.10 -10.07
N GLN A 119 17.93 -9.08 -10.34
CA GLN A 119 17.30 -7.98 -11.07
C GLN A 119 16.72 -6.98 -10.08
N ASP A 120 17.04 -5.72 -10.28
CA ASP A 120 16.52 -4.62 -9.48
C ASP A 120 15.16 -4.14 -10.01
N ALA A 121 14.29 -3.71 -9.10
CA ALA A 121 13.16 -2.86 -9.42
C ALA A 121 13.69 -1.48 -9.82
N LYS A 122 13.19 -0.92 -10.92
CA LYS A 122 13.58 0.43 -11.33
C LYS A 122 12.99 1.44 -10.35
N LEU A 123 13.79 2.42 -9.94
CA LEU A 123 13.33 3.46 -9.00
C LEU A 123 12.17 4.28 -9.57
N ASP A 124 12.15 4.54 -10.88
CA ASP A 124 11.03 5.23 -11.54
C ASP A 124 9.73 4.42 -11.46
N ASP A 125 9.79 3.11 -11.70
CA ASP A 125 8.61 2.24 -11.62
C ASP A 125 8.15 2.09 -10.16
N PHE A 126 9.10 2.01 -9.22
CA PHE A 126 8.82 2.03 -7.79
C PHE A 126 8.11 3.34 -7.37
N GLY A 127 8.60 4.49 -7.86
CA GLY A 127 7.97 5.80 -7.70
C GLY A 127 6.55 5.84 -8.24
N ARG A 128 6.36 5.43 -9.50
CA ARG A 128 5.03 5.37 -10.15
C ARG A 128 4.02 4.53 -9.37
N LEU A 129 4.48 3.49 -8.68
CA LEU A 129 3.61 2.59 -7.91
C LEU A 129 3.30 3.11 -6.51
N PHE A 130 4.34 3.49 -5.76
CA PHE A 130 4.25 3.69 -4.31
C PHE A 130 4.30 5.15 -3.85
N ALA A 131 4.68 6.11 -4.70
CA ALA A 131 4.68 7.51 -4.28
C ALA A 131 3.28 7.97 -3.85
N PRO A 132 3.16 9.03 -3.03
CA PRO A 132 1.87 9.69 -2.80
C PRO A 132 1.21 10.08 -4.12
N GLY A 133 -0.06 9.72 -4.31
CA GLY A 133 -0.78 9.87 -5.58
C GLY A 133 -0.32 8.92 -6.70
N GLY A 134 0.62 8.01 -6.44
CA GLY A 134 1.03 6.95 -7.35
C GLY A 134 -0.09 5.94 -7.60
N LEU A 135 0.17 4.93 -8.43
CA LEU A 135 -0.85 3.99 -8.91
C LEU A 135 -1.65 3.33 -7.77
N ILE A 136 -0.98 2.84 -6.73
CA ILE A 136 -1.64 2.10 -5.64
C ILE A 136 -2.39 3.07 -4.72
N ASP A 137 -1.73 4.16 -4.32
CA ASP A 137 -2.29 5.18 -3.43
C ASP A 137 -3.48 5.92 -4.07
N GLY A 138 -3.35 6.29 -5.34
CA GLY A 138 -4.40 6.91 -6.13
C GLY A 138 -5.57 5.97 -6.35
N PHE A 139 -5.33 4.68 -6.63
CA PHE A 139 -6.41 3.69 -6.73
C PHE A 139 -7.15 3.53 -5.39
N PHE A 140 -6.43 3.43 -4.27
CA PHE A 140 -7.03 3.33 -2.94
C PHE A 140 -7.87 4.57 -2.62
N THR A 141 -7.29 5.76 -2.77
CA THR A 141 -7.94 7.03 -2.45
C THR A 141 -9.21 7.22 -3.28
N LYS A 142 -9.15 6.92 -4.58
CA LYS A 142 -10.28 7.07 -5.50
C LYS A 142 -11.41 6.07 -5.22
N ASN A 143 -11.08 4.83 -4.88
CA ASN A 143 -12.04 3.73 -4.95
C ASN A 143 -12.41 3.12 -3.60
N LEU A 144 -11.48 3.10 -2.63
CA LEU A 144 -11.59 2.30 -1.41
C LEU A 144 -11.63 3.13 -0.13
N ALA A 145 -11.03 4.33 -0.12
CA ALA A 145 -10.83 5.10 1.11
C ALA A 145 -12.13 5.37 1.91
N GLN A 146 -13.25 5.60 1.23
CA GLN A 146 -14.55 5.81 1.89
C GLN A 146 -15.10 4.56 2.61
N TYR A 147 -14.58 3.38 2.28
CA TYR A 147 -15.00 2.08 2.81
C TYR A 147 -13.98 1.49 3.78
N VAL A 148 -12.96 2.25 4.20
CA VAL A 148 -11.85 1.74 5.02
C VAL A 148 -11.57 2.67 6.19
N ASP A 149 -11.52 2.12 7.40
CA ASP A 149 -10.95 2.77 8.57
C ASP A 149 -9.43 2.55 8.59
N THR A 150 -8.68 3.63 8.35
CA THR A 150 -7.22 3.67 8.37
C THR A 150 -6.64 4.23 9.68
N SER A 151 -7.50 4.54 10.67
CA SER A 151 -7.06 5.14 11.95
C SER A 151 -6.27 4.17 12.85
N ARG A 152 -6.25 2.89 12.51
CA ARG A 152 -5.60 1.81 13.27
C ARG A 152 -4.89 0.86 12.33
N SER A 153 -3.96 0.09 12.86
CA SER A 153 -3.29 -1.02 12.18
C SER A 153 -3.63 -2.31 12.92
N PRO A 154 -4.12 -3.37 12.24
CA PRO A 154 -4.40 -3.44 10.80
C PRO A 154 -5.60 -2.57 10.38
N TRP A 155 -5.62 -2.15 9.11
CA TRP A 155 -6.74 -1.46 8.48
C TRP A 155 -7.99 -2.35 8.47
N ARG A 156 -9.18 -1.75 8.52
CA ARG A 156 -10.46 -2.49 8.54
C ARG A 156 -11.46 -1.89 7.57
N TRP A 157 -12.30 -2.74 7.00
CA TRP A 157 -13.46 -2.27 6.24
C TRP A 157 -14.44 -1.52 7.15
N ALA A 158 -14.90 -0.36 6.69
CA ALA A 158 -15.93 0.44 7.29
C ALA A 158 -17.25 0.20 6.55
N LYS A 159 -18.34 0.00 7.30
CA LYS A 159 -19.68 -0.11 6.73
C LYS A 159 -20.22 1.28 6.40
N LEU A 160 -20.27 1.62 5.12
CA LEU A 160 -21.00 2.79 4.66
C LEU A 160 -22.44 2.35 4.38
N ASN A 161 -23.43 2.95 5.06
CA ASN A 161 -24.85 2.64 4.83
C ASN A 161 -25.22 1.14 4.97
N ASN A 162 -24.49 0.42 5.83
CA ASN A 162 -24.60 -1.04 6.04
C ASN A 162 -24.25 -1.89 4.80
N VAL A 163 -23.55 -1.31 3.82
CA VAL A 163 -23.02 -1.98 2.63
C VAL A 163 -21.57 -2.42 2.90
N ASP A 164 -21.28 -3.68 2.55
CA ASP A 164 -19.94 -4.26 2.57
C ASP A 164 -19.53 -4.57 1.13
N LEU A 165 -18.35 -4.11 0.70
CA LEU A 165 -17.84 -4.38 -0.64
C LEU A 165 -17.53 -5.87 -0.87
N GLY A 166 -17.47 -6.69 0.18
CA GLY A 166 -17.17 -8.12 0.08
C GLY A 166 -15.75 -8.42 -0.43
N ILE A 167 -14.88 -7.41 -0.43
CA ILE A 167 -13.46 -7.52 -0.80
C ILE A 167 -12.71 -8.15 0.38
N SER A 168 -11.77 -9.05 0.08
CA SER A 168 -11.04 -9.76 1.14
C SER A 168 -10.18 -8.83 1.99
N ASP A 169 -10.05 -9.15 3.28
CA ASP A 169 -9.08 -8.51 4.19
C ASP A 169 -7.64 -8.66 3.70
N GLY A 170 -7.34 -9.75 2.99
CA GLY A 170 -6.03 -9.97 2.38
C GLY A 170 -5.69 -8.91 1.32
N THR A 171 -6.68 -8.49 0.52
CA THR A 171 -6.53 -7.39 -0.44
C THR A 171 -6.31 -6.07 0.28
N LEU A 172 -7.08 -5.79 1.34
CA LEU A 172 -6.92 -4.57 2.15
C LEU A 172 -5.52 -4.49 2.79
N ALA A 173 -5.03 -5.61 3.32
CA ALA A 173 -3.70 -5.68 3.91
C ALA A 173 -2.58 -5.34 2.91
N GLN A 174 -2.76 -5.58 1.60
CA GLN A 174 -1.77 -5.16 0.60
C GLN A 174 -1.75 -3.64 0.40
N PHE A 175 -2.89 -2.95 0.49
CA PHE A 175 -2.92 -1.48 0.47
C PHE A 175 -2.28 -0.88 1.71
N GLU A 176 -2.52 -1.46 2.88
CA GLU A 176 -1.85 -1.02 4.11
C GLU A 176 -0.32 -1.20 4.00
N LYS A 177 0.14 -2.35 3.49
CA LYS A 177 1.58 -2.58 3.21
C LYS A 177 2.15 -1.57 2.23
N ALA A 178 1.43 -1.26 1.15
CA ALA A 178 1.84 -0.25 0.18
C ALA A 178 1.93 1.15 0.79
N ALA A 179 0.99 1.53 1.67
CA ALA A 179 1.05 2.79 2.39
C ALA A 179 2.26 2.84 3.35
N ARG A 180 2.58 1.74 4.04
CA ARG A 180 3.81 1.66 4.85
C ARG A 180 5.08 1.77 4.00
N ILE A 181 5.11 1.19 2.80
CA ILE A 181 6.23 1.36 1.86
C ILE A 181 6.32 2.82 1.41
N ARG A 182 5.20 3.45 1.03
CA ARG A 182 5.13 4.88 0.67
C ARG A 182 5.72 5.74 1.78
N ASP A 183 5.25 5.58 3.01
CA ASP A 183 5.64 6.43 4.13
C ASP A 183 7.13 6.27 4.48
N ALA A 184 7.71 5.08 4.23
CA ALA A 184 9.12 4.79 4.51
C ALA A 184 10.07 5.39 3.44
N PHE A 185 9.63 5.37 2.19
CA PHE A 185 10.47 5.72 1.03
C PHE A 185 10.24 7.13 0.50
N PHE A 186 9.09 7.76 0.81
CA PHE A 186 8.71 9.09 0.34
C PHE A 186 8.39 10.04 1.51
N PRO A 187 9.27 10.17 2.53
CA PRO A 187 9.00 10.98 3.72
C PRO A 187 8.81 12.48 3.41
N GLN A 188 9.25 12.95 2.23
CA GLN A 188 9.10 14.32 1.75
C GLN A 188 7.92 14.51 0.79
N GLY A 189 7.12 13.47 0.55
CA GLY A 189 5.93 13.55 -0.32
C GLY A 189 6.22 13.63 -1.84
N GLY A 190 7.47 13.42 -2.26
CA GLY A 190 7.87 13.48 -3.67
C GLY A 190 7.45 12.25 -4.50
N THR A 191 7.70 12.29 -5.81
CA THR A 191 7.41 11.19 -6.74
C THR A 191 8.56 10.18 -6.89
N GLN A 192 9.74 10.52 -6.36
CA GLN A 192 10.93 9.67 -6.35
C GLN A 192 11.29 9.31 -4.90
N PRO A 193 11.71 8.06 -4.63
CA PRO A 193 12.07 7.65 -3.29
C PRO A 193 13.30 8.42 -2.81
N SER A 194 13.31 8.83 -1.54
CA SER A 194 14.44 9.56 -0.95
C SER A 194 14.49 9.34 0.56
N VAL A 195 15.53 8.65 1.01
CA VAL A 195 15.75 8.26 2.40
C VAL A 195 17.03 8.92 2.90
N GLY A 196 16.90 9.76 3.93
CA GLY A 196 18.05 10.31 4.66
C GLY A 196 18.51 9.34 5.74
N LEU A 197 19.83 9.17 5.84
CA LEU A 197 20.45 8.31 6.85
C LEU A 197 21.81 8.87 7.30
N GLU A 198 22.22 8.50 8.49
CA GLU A 198 23.55 8.70 9.03
C GLU A 198 24.22 7.33 9.16
N ILE A 199 25.50 7.25 8.82
CA ILE A 199 26.32 6.05 8.99
C ILE A 199 27.57 6.41 9.79
N GLN A 200 27.86 5.62 10.82
CA GLN A 200 29.03 5.76 11.66
C GLN A 200 29.77 4.41 11.75
N PRO A 201 31.08 4.35 11.49
CA PRO A 201 31.87 3.16 11.82
C PRO A 201 31.97 3.04 13.34
N VAL A 202 31.70 1.85 13.87
CA VAL A 202 31.71 1.61 15.33
C VAL A 202 32.74 0.58 15.77
N ASP A 203 33.19 -0.29 14.87
CA ASP A 203 34.19 -1.31 15.17
C ASP A 203 34.93 -1.76 13.92
N LEU A 204 36.20 -2.15 14.07
CA LEU A 204 37.08 -2.70 13.04
C LEU A 204 37.93 -3.80 13.66
N SER A 205 38.12 -4.91 12.95
CA SER A 205 38.96 -6.00 13.42
C SER A 205 40.43 -5.58 13.48
N ALA A 206 41.16 -6.04 14.50
CA ALA A 206 42.54 -5.63 14.76
C ALA A 206 43.51 -5.91 13.60
N ASN A 207 43.25 -6.93 12.78
CA ASN A 207 44.09 -7.26 11.62
C ASN A 207 43.93 -6.30 10.42
N ALA A 208 42.97 -5.38 10.47
CA ALA A 208 42.79 -4.34 9.47
C ALA A 208 43.23 -2.98 10.02
N ALA A 209 44.12 -2.31 9.31
CA ALA A 209 44.52 -0.93 9.60
C ALA A 209 43.46 0.07 9.15
N ASN A 210 42.70 -0.24 8.10
CA ASN A 210 41.67 0.65 7.59
C ASN A 210 40.52 -0.13 6.92
N VAL A 211 39.32 0.43 7.01
CA VAL A 211 38.17 0.10 6.16
C VAL A 211 37.66 1.35 5.44
N LEU A 212 37.36 1.20 4.15
CA LEU A 212 36.66 2.19 3.34
C LEU A 212 35.28 1.65 2.97
N LEU A 213 34.23 2.40 3.30
CA LEU A 213 32.86 2.21 2.80
C LEU A 213 32.56 3.35 1.81
N ASP A 214 32.56 3.03 0.52
CA ASP A 214 32.19 3.93 -0.57
C ASP A 214 30.72 3.70 -0.93
N ILE A 215 29.90 4.74 -0.83
CA ILE A 215 28.50 4.75 -1.27
C ILE A 215 28.36 5.83 -2.33
N ASN A 216 28.27 5.40 -3.61
CA ASN A 216 28.13 6.30 -4.76
C ASN A 216 29.19 7.40 -4.86
N GLY A 217 30.43 7.14 -4.44
CA GLY A 217 31.54 8.09 -4.44
C GLY A 217 31.71 8.84 -3.11
N GLN A 218 30.77 8.71 -2.16
CA GLN A 218 30.94 9.22 -0.81
C GLN A 218 31.64 8.17 0.04
N VAL A 219 32.90 8.44 0.40
CA VAL A 219 33.75 7.51 1.15
C VAL A 219 33.69 7.81 2.64
N ILE A 220 33.38 6.77 3.41
CA ILE A 220 33.49 6.73 4.87
C ILE A 220 34.71 5.86 5.20
N SER A 221 35.71 6.44 5.86
CA SER A 221 36.95 5.77 6.25
C SER A 221 36.99 5.55 7.76
N TYR A 222 37.55 4.44 8.20
CA TYR A 222 37.83 4.19 9.61
C TYR A 222 39.10 3.38 9.79
N ASP A 223 39.96 3.84 10.71
CA ASP A 223 41.32 3.36 10.96
C ASP A 223 41.62 3.21 12.46
N HIS A 224 40.59 2.87 13.26
CA HIS A 224 40.63 2.87 14.73
C HIS A 224 40.77 4.25 15.39
N GLY A 225 40.67 5.34 14.61
CA GLY A 225 40.64 6.70 15.10
C GLY A 225 39.27 7.13 15.66
N PRO A 226 39.02 8.45 15.77
CA PRO A 226 37.72 8.98 16.16
C PRO A 226 36.61 8.52 15.20
N GLN A 227 35.50 8.03 15.76
CA GLN A 227 34.35 7.60 14.98
C GLN A 227 33.59 8.81 14.44
N GLN A 228 33.62 9.02 13.13
CA GLN A 228 32.92 10.13 12.47
C GLN A 228 31.60 9.66 11.86
N THR A 229 30.54 10.43 12.11
CA THR A 229 29.23 10.19 11.49
C THR A 229 29.17 10.89 10.13
N ALA A 230 28.76 10.16 9.10
CA ALA A 230 28.52 10.69 7.77
C ALA A 230 27.02 10.70 7.45
N ALA A 231 26.50 11.88 7.08
CA ALA A 231 25.15 12.01 6.57
C ALA A 231 25.09 11.65 5.07
N LEU A 232 24.09 10.89 4.68
CA LEU A 232 23.89 10.33 3.35
C LEU A 232 22.42 10.44 2.92
N ARG A 233 22.22 10.34 1.61
CA ARG A 233 20.89 10.17 1.01
C ARG A 233 20.91 8.99 0.05
N TRP A 234 19.88 8.14 0.15
CA TRP A 234 19.60 7.12 -0.84
C TRP A 234 18.28 7.43 -1.57
N PRO A 235 18.18 7.23 -2.89
CA PRO A 235 19.28 7.04 -3.83
C PRO A 235 20.20 8.28 -3.83
N GLY A 236 21.51 8.03 -3.94
CA GLY A 236 22.50 9.10 -4.05
C GLY A 236 22.78 9.44 -5.52
N THR A 237 23.52 10.52 -5.77
CA THR A 237 24.10 10.80 -7.09
C THR A 237 25.33 9.93 -7.32
N GLY A 238 25.53 9.37 -8.51
CA GLY A 238 26.78 8.67 -8.85
C GLY A 238 26.56 7.35 -9.58
N ALA A 239 27.52 6.43 -9.43
CA ALA A 239 27.61 5.19 -10.20
C ALA A 239 26.58 4.10 -9.83
N ASN A 240 25.71 4.33 -8.84
CA ASN A 240 24.84 3.30 -8.26
C ASN A 240 25.65 2.07 -7.81
N GLN A 241 26.69 2.31 -7.01
CA GLN A 241 27.58 1.29 -6.50
C GLN A 241 27.86 1.54 -5.02
N VAL A 242 27.97 0.45 -4.26
CA VAL A 242 28.44 0.46 -2.89
C VAL A 242 29.59 -0.53 -2.74
N ARG A 243 30.71 -0.09 -2.18
CA ARG A 243 31.90 -0.92 -1.97
C ARG A 243 32.41 -0.80 -0.54
N VAL A 244 32.80 -1.94 0.02
CA VAL A 244 33.58 -2.01 1.25
C VAL A 244 34.92 -2.65 0.93
N SER A 245 36.02 -2.01 1.31
CA SER A 245 37.38 -2.55 1.14
C SER A 245 38.17 -2.45 2.43
N PHE A 246 38.97 -3.48 2.71
CA PHE A 246 39.83 -3.56 3.88
C PHE A 246 41.30 -3.52 3.48
N THR A 247 42.10 -2.83 4.27
CA THR A 247 43.55 -2.77 4.16
C THR A 247 44.18 -3.24 5.46
N GLY A 248 45.11 -4.19 5.35
CA GLY A 248 45.84 -4.75 6.49
C GLY A 248 46.92 -3.82 7.04
N GLU A 249 47.48 -4.17 8.19
CA GLU A 249 48.49 -3.37 8.89
C GLU A 249 49.75 -3.07 8.05
N THR A 250 50.11 -3.95 7.12
CA THR A 250 51.25 -3.78 6.22
C THR A 250 50.88 -3.06 4.92
N GLY A 251 49.66 -2.52 4.80
CA GLY A 251 49.16 -1.89 3.58
C GLY A 251 48.65 -2.87 2.52
N THR A 252 48.62 -4.17 2.82
CA THR A 252 48.13 -5.19 1.90
C THR A 252 46.60 -5.15 1.78
N PRO A 253 46.03 -5.30 0.57
CA PRO A 253 44.59 -5.45 0.42
C PRO A 253 44.10 -6.74 1.09
N LEU A 254 43.13 -6.64 2.00
CA LEU A 254 42.44 -7.79 2.61
C LEU A 254 41.14 -8.12 1.88
N GLY A 255 40.93 -7.56 0.69
CA GLY A 255 39.73 -7.76 -0.10
C GLY A 255 38.57 -6.85 0.33
N GLY A 256 37.37 -7.23 -0.09
CA GLY A 256 36.19 -6.38 0.08
C GLY A 256 34.95 -7.00 -0.55
N ILE A 257 33.84 -6.26 -0.46
CA ILE A 257 32.58 -6.59 -1.12
C ILE A 257 32.06 -5.39 -1.89
N SER A 258 31.41 -5.65 -3.03
CA SER A 258 30.83 -4.62 -3.88
C SER A 258 29.44 -5.04 -4.29
N GLN A 259 28.52 -4.07 -4.31
CA GLN A 259 27.17 -4.22 -4.83
C GLN A 259 26.93 -3.12 -5.85
N ASP A 260 26.23 -3.47 -6.93
CA ASP A 260 25.90 -2.57 -8.02
C ASP A 260 24.38 -2.45 -8.17
N GLY A 261 23.96 -1.36 -8.79
CA GLY A 261 22.57 -1.06 -9.07
C GLY A 261 21.95 -0.07 -8.07
N PRO A 262 20.76 0.46 -8.41
CA PRO A 262 20.08 1.45 -7.58
C PRO A 262 19.83 1.00 -6.14
N TRP A 263 19.80 -0.31 -5.89
CA TRP A 263 19.59 -0.89 -4.57
C TRP A 263 20.86 -1.43 -3.91
N ALA A 264 22.05 -1.09 -4.41
CA ALA A 264 23.33 -1.59 -3.92
C ALA A 264 23.51 -1.48 -2.39
N LEU A 265 23.11 -0.35 -1.80
CA LEU A 265 23.16 -0.14 -0.34
C LEU A 265 22.28 -1.13 0.42
N PHE A 266 21.04 -1.32 -0.04
CA PHE A 266 20.12 -2.28 0.55
C PHE A 266 20.65 -3.72 0.44
N ARG A 267 21.23 -4.07 -0.71
CA ARG A 267 21.87 -5.38 -0.94
C ARG A 267 23.07 -5.61 -0.02
N LEU A 268 23.92 -4.60 0.17
CA LEU A 268 25.04 -4.67 1.10
C LEU A 268 24.54 -5.01 2.51
N ILE A 269 23.51 -4.30 2.97
CA ILE A 269 22.94 -4.49 4.31
C ILE A 269 22.28 -5.87 4.42
N ASP A 270 21.50 -6.30 3.43
CA ASP A 270 20.85 -7.63 3.41
C ASP A 270 21.86 -8.79 3.43
N GLN A 271 23.05 -8.60 2.84
CA GLN A 271 24.15 -9.59 2.86
C GLN A 271 24.99 -9.54 4.14
N SER A 272 24.88 -8.46 4.91
CA SER A 272 25.64 -8.24 6.13
C SER A 272 24.96 -8.92 7.32
N ARG A 273 25.73 -9.15 8.39
CA ARG A 273 25.13 -9.56 9.66
C ARG A 273 24.46 -8.35 10.29
N VAL A 274 23.14 -8.30 10.28
CA VAL A 274 22.38 -7.23 10.92
C VAL A 274 22.21 -7.58 12.40
N GLY A 275 22.86 -6.81 13.27
CA GLY A 275 22.69 -6.89 14.71
C GLY A 275 21.37 -6.27 15.16
N GLY A 276 20.90 -6.64 16.36
CA GLY A 276 19.64 -6.14 16.91
C GLY A 276 19.55 -4.62 16.89
N ALA A 277 18.40 -4.11 16.47
CA ALA A 277 18.10 -2.69 16.50
C ALA A 277 17.99 -2.23 17.95
N SER A 278 18.81 -1.25 18.36
CA SER A 278 18.72 -0.65 19.70
C SER A 278 17.50 0.29 19.81
N ALA A 279 16.98 0.76 18.67
CA ALA A 279 15.79 1.58 18.51
C ALA A 279 15.19 1.36 17.11
N SER A 280 13.94 1.77 16.89
CA SER A 280 13.26 1.59 15.58
C SER A 280 13.95 2.30 14.40
N ASP A 281 14.71 3.35 14.69
CA ASP A 281 15.45 4.18 13.72
C ASP A 281 16.95 3.82 13.66
N ARG A 282 17.45 2.85 14.45
CA ARG A 282 18.88 2.51 14.52
C ARG A 282 19.13 1.02 14.40
N PHE A 283 20.10 0.64 13.58
CA PHE A 283 20.56 -0.74 13.48
C PHE A 283 22.05 -0.79 13.19
N ARG A 284 22.66 -1.95 13.42
CA ARG A 284 24.06 -2.19 13.08
C ARG A 284 24.16 -3.27 12.03
N PHE A 285 25.09 -3.09 11.10
CA PHE A 285 25.46 -4.14 10.16
C PHE A 285 26.97 -4.37 10.19
N THR A 286 27.36 -5.64 10.15
CA THR A 286 28.77 -6.04 10.11
C THR A 286 29.08 -6.65 8.75
N VAL A 287 30.11 -6.10 8.11
CA VAL A 287 30.69 -6.60 6.87
C VAL A 287 31.96 -7.36 7.19
N SER A 288 32.23 -8.45 6.46
CA SER A 288 33.47 -9.22 6.61
C SER A 288 34.02 -9.65 5.26
N ALA A 289 35.32 -9.48 5.05
CA ALA A 289 36.04 -9.91 3.85
C ALA A 289 37.51 -10.19 4.18
N GLY A 290 38.09 -11.24 3.58
CA GLY A 290 39.50 -11.64 3.75
C GLY A 290 39.99 -11.72 5.21
N GLY A 291 39.12 -12.20 6.10
CA GLY A 291 39.44 -12.34 7.53
C GLY A 291 39.37 -11.04 8.34
N ALA A 292 39.06 -9.90 7.71
CA ALA A 292 38.75 -8.65 8.40
C ALA A 292 37.24 -8.44 8.52
N SER A 293 36.83 -7.62 9.49
CA SER A 293 35.43 -7.21 9.67
C SER A 293 35.31 -5.78 10.16
N ALA A 294 34.27 -5.08 9.72
CA ALA A 294 33.89 -3.77 10.23
C ALA A 294 32.41 -3.74 10.57
N THR A 295 32.06 -3.08 11.67
CA THR A 295 30.67 -2.83 12.06
C THR A 295 30.36 -1.36 11.88
N PHE A 296 29.23 -1.10 11.25
CA PHE A 296 28.68 0.24 11.06
C PHE A 296 27.34 0.34 11.77
N GLU A 297 27.08 1.49 12.37
CA GLU A 297 25.78 1.85 12.87
C GLU A 297 25.09 2.79 11.89
N VAL A 298 23.83 2.49 11.58
CA VAL A 298 22.98 3.29 10.70
C VAL A 298 21.88 3.91 11.53
N ARG A 299 21.60 5.19 11.29
CA ARG A 299 20.46 5.91 11.86
C ARG A 299 19.61 6.48 10.74
N THR A 300 18.32 6.19 10.70
CA THR A 300 17.41 6.74 9.70
C THR A 300 16.72 8.00 10.22
N GLY A 301 16.37 8.92 9.33
CA GLY A 301 15.64 10.14 9.72
C GLY A 301 14.19 9.92 10.20
N SER A 302 13.70 8.68 10.17
CA SER A 302 12.36 8.29 10.59
C SER A 302 12.42 6.97 11.36
N VAL A 303 11.47 6.79 12.28
CA VAL A 303 11.20 5.50 12.95
C VAL A 303 10.73 4.42 11.98
N LEU A 304 10.21 4.84 10.82
CA LEU A 304 9.83 3.94 9.74
C LEU A 304 11.06 3.68 8.85
N ASN A 305 11.87 2.71 9.27
CA ASN A 305 13.14 2.39 8.64
C ASN A 305 12.95 1.50 7.39
N PRO A 306 13.31 1.99 6.18
CA PRO A 306 13.14 1.22 4.95
C PRO A 306 14.08 0.00 4.84
N PHE A 307 15.24 0.01 5.51
CA PHE A 307 16.22 -1.09 5.44
C PHE A 307 15.77 -2.35 6.19
N THR A 308 14.88 -2.19 7.17
CA THR A 308 14.35 -3.28 8.01
C THR A 308 12.85 -3.47 7.83
N LEU A 309 12.25 -2.88 6.78
CA LEU A 309 10.81 -2.86 6.57
C LEU A 309 10.28 -4.23 6.08
N PRO A 310 9.53 -5.01 6.90
CA PRO A 310 9.04 -6.32 6.48
C PRO A 310 8.06 -6.24 5.30
N GLN A 311 7.35 -5.12 5.16
CA GLN A 311 6.35 -4.91 4.11
C GLN A 311 6.94 -4.97 2.70
N LEU A 312 8.23 -4.67 2.50
CA LEU A 312 8.88 -4.87 1.20
C LEU A 312 8.85 -6.33 0.75
N ARG A 313 8.97 -7.27 1.69
CA ARG A 313 8.96 -8.71 1.42
C ARG A 313 7.56 -9.29 1.34
N ASP A 314 6.67 -8.78 2.18
CA ASP A 314 5.33 -9.34 2.34
C ASP A 314 4.32 -8.72 1.38
N PHE A 315 4.69 -7.64 0.70
CA PHE A 315 3.85 -6.99 -0.30
C PHE A 315 3.73 -7.85 -1.54
N GLN A 316 2.49 -7.97 -2.00
CA GLN A 316 2.12 -8.60 -3.26
C GLN A 316 1.17 -7.67 -3.97
N CYS A 317 1.34 -7.51 -5.28
CA CYS A 317 0.38 -6.77 -6.09
C CYS A 317 -1.03 -7.36 -5.89
N PRO A 318 -2.04 -6.54 -5.54
CA PRO A 318 -3.42 -6.99 -5.45
C PRO A 318 -3.83 -7.80 -6.68
N GLN A 319 -4.39 -8.99 -6.48
CA GLN A 319 -4.77 -9.89 -7.59
C GLN A 319 -6.23 -9.71 -8.00
N ALA A 320 -7.11 -9.45 -7.01
CA ALA A 320 -8.54 -9.26 -7.21
C ALA A 320 -9.18 -8.52 -6.01
N PHE A 321 -10.38 -8.01 -6.25
CA PHE A 321 -11.26 -7.28 -5.34
C PHE A 321 -12.59 -8.05 -5.16
#